data_AF-A0A6G3Z8S8-F1
#
_entry.id   AF-A0A6G3Z8S8-F1
#
_cell.length_a   1.000
_cell.length_b   1.000
_cell.length_c   1.000
_cell.angle_alpha   90.00
_cell.angle_beta   90.00
_cell.angle_gamma   90.00
#
_symmetry.space_group_name_H-M   'P 1'
#
loop_
_entity.id
_entity.type
_entity.pdbx_description
1 polymer ?
#
loop_
_entity_poly.entity_id
_entity_poly.type
_entity_poly.pdbx_seq_one_letter_code
_entity_poly.pdbx_strand_id
1 'polypeptide(L)' 'MRLSVVIPVYNEIHTIDTVLSQVAQTLPHVPKELVLVDDGSRDGTREWLIETFGDPR' A
#
# COMPACT_ATOMS: atom_id res chain seq x y z
N MET A 1 -8.25 13.99 -14.11
CA MET A 1 -7.45 12.76 -14.28
C MET A 1 -6.96 12.30 -12.91
N ARG A 2 -6.86 10.98 -12.68
CA ARG A 2 -6.38 10.38 -11.42
C ARG A 2 -5.07 9.64 -11.71
N LEU A 3 -4.09 9.76 -10.81
CA LEU A 3 -2.83 8.99 -10.88
C LEU A 3 -3.01 7.67 -10.14
N SER A 4 -2.90 6.54 -10.83
CA SER A 4 -2.86 5.23 -10.20
C SER A 4 -1.41 4.81 -9.95
N VAL A 5 -1.08 4.51 -8.70
CA VAL A 5 0.24 4.08 -8.24
C VAL A 5 0.14 2.60 -7.86
N VAL A 6 0.80 1.74 -8.62
CA VAL A 6 0.88 0.30 -8.33
C VAL A 6 2.10 0.06 -7.46
N ILE A 7 1.90 -0.58 -6.30
CA ILE A 7 2.96 -0.84 -5.31
C ILE A 7 3.02 -2.36 -5.08
N PRO A 8 4.01 -3.06 -5.65
CA PRO A 8 4.27 -4.44 -5.29
C PRO A 8 4.83 -4.50 -3.86
N VAL A 9 4.37 -5.45 -3.07
CA VAL A 9 4.72 -5.58 -1.65
C VAL A 9 5.18 -6.99 -1.38
N TYR A 10 6.34 -7.13 -0.74
CA TYR A 10 6.85 -8.43 -0.28
C TYR A 10 7.72 -8.26 0.97
N ASN A 11 7.23 -8.76 2.11
CA ASN A 11 7.89 -8.68 3.41
C ASN A 11 8.35 -7.25 3.83
N GLU A 12 7.40 -6.32 3.87
CA GLU A 12 7.63 -4.90 4.16
C GLU A 12 7.00 -4.46 5.51
N ILE A 13 6.83 -5.37 6.48
CA ILE A 13 6.08 -5.05 7.72
C ILE A 13 6.66 -3.85 8.50
N HIS A 14 7.97 -3.61 8.37
CA HIS A 14 8.66 -2.52 9.07
C HIS A 14 8.61 -1.17 8.35
N THR A 15 8.14 -1.14 7.11
CA THR A 15 8.34 -0.02 6.16
C THR A 15 7.07 0.38 5.43
N ILE A 16 6.11 -0.55 5.26
CA ILE A 16 4.91 -0.37 4.43
C ILE A 16 4.11 0.87 4.84
N ASP A 17 3.86 1.10 6.13
CA ASP A 17 3.12 2.26 6.63
C ASP A 17 3.80 3.59 6.24
N THR A 18 5.12 3.66 6.41
CA THR A 18 5.90 4.86 6.06
C THR A 18 5.83 5.13 4.56
N VAL A 19 5.99 4.11 3.72
CA VAL A 19 5.92 4.24 2.25
C VAL A 19 4.53 4.72 1.82
N LEU A 20 3.47 4.09 2.31
CA LEU A 20 2.09 4.47 1.96
C LEU A 20 1.77 5.92 2.36
N SER A 21 2.19 6.31 3.56
CA SER A 21 2.04 7.68 4.06
C SER A 21 2.77 8.70 3.20
N GLN A 22 4.01 8.42 2.79
CA GLN A 22 4.79 9.30 1.91
C GLN A 22 4.18 9.42 0.51
N VAL A 23 3.74 8.31 -0.09
CA VAL A 23 3.10 8.31 -1.41
C VAL A 23 1.78 9.08 -1.39
N ALA A 24 0.99 8.92 -0.32
CA ALA A 24 -0.28 9.62 -0.15
C ALA A 24 -0.09 11.15 -0.03
N GLN A 25 0.93 11.58 0.72
CA GLN A 25 1.20 13.01 0.96
C GLN A 25 1.90 13.72 -0.21
N THR A 26 2.64 12.97 -1.04
CA THR A 26 3.34 13.50 -2.21
C THR A 26 2.32 14.04 -3.23
N LEU A 27 2.60 15.15 -3.93
CA LEU A 27 1.68 15.75 -4.92
C LEU A 27 0.23 15.94 -4.39
N PRO A 28 0.01 16.77 -3.36
CA PRO A 28 -1.25 16.83 -2.60
C PRO A 28 -2.47 17.28 -3.44
N HIS A 29 -2.25 17.95 -4.57
CA HIS A 29 -3.32 18.41 -5.47
C HIS A 29 -3.64 17.42 -6.60
N VAL A 30 -2.93 16.29 -6.66
CA VAL A 30 -3.16 15.24 -7.66
C VAL A 30 -3.97 14.13 -7.01
N PRO A 31 -5.22 13.88 -7.45
CA PRO A 31 -6.00 12.74 -6.97
C PRO A 31 -5.27 11.43 -7.26
N LYS A 32 -5.19 10.55 -6.25
CA LYS A 32 -4.47 9.27 -6.35
C LYS A 32 -5.35 8.08 -6.08
N GLU A 33 -4.94 6.97 -6.68
CA GLU A 33 -5.32 5.61 -6.35
C GLU A 33 -4.05 4.84 -6.04
N LEU A 34 -4.03 4.10 -4.93
CA LEU A 34 -2.93 3.21 -4.60
C LEU A 34 -3.44 1.78 -4.78
N VAL A 35 -2.75 0.99 -5.61
CA VAL A 35 -3.06 -0.41 -5.88
C VAL A 35 -1.93 -1.25 -5.29
N LEU A 36 -2.19 -1.88 -4.15
CA LEU A 36 -1.22 -2.69 -3.43
C LEU A 36 -1.33 -4.14 -3.90
N VAL A 37 -0.21 -4.74 -4.29
CA VAL A 37 -0.15 -6.13 -4.75
C VAL A 37 0.84 -6.88 -3.87
N ASP A 38 0.32 -7.62 -2.89
CA ASP A 38 1.13 -8.48 -2.03
C ASP A 38 1.56 -9.76 -2.77
N ASP A 39 2.87 -9.98 -2.90
CA ASP A 39 3.45 -11.12 -3.60
C ASP A 39 3.77 -12.29 -2.65
N GLY A 40 2.85 -12.60 -1.74
CA GLY A 40 3.02 -13.75 -0.84
C GLY A 40 3.87 -13.49 0.39
N SER A 41 3.74 -12.31 1.01
CA SER A 41 4.45 -12.00 2.25
C SER A 41 4.15 -13.01 3.37
N ARG A 42 5.14 -13.24 4.24
CA ARG A 42 5.07 -14.21 5.36
C ARG A 42 5.52 -13.62 6.70
N ASP A 43 5.79 -12.32 6.73
CA ASP A 43 6.35 -11.59 7.86
C ASP A 43 5.29 -10.80 8.65
N GLY A 44 4.01 -10.94 8.31
CA GLY A 44 2.92 -10.12 8.86
C GLY A 44 2.44 -9.01 7.94
N THR A 45 3.12 -8.74 6.82
CA THR A 45 2.74 -7.64 5.92
C THR A 45 1.34 -7.83 5.35
N ARG A 46 1.00 -9.06 4.93
CA ARG A 46 -0.33 -9.37 4.39
C ARG A 46 -1.42 -9.17 5.42
N GLU A 47 -1.21 -9.68 6.61
CA GLU A 47 -2.14 -9.58 7.72
C GLU A 47 -2.41 -8.11 8.07
N TRP A 48 -1.34 -7.31 8.14
CA TRP A 48 -1.42 -5.87 8.37
C TRP A 48 -2.20 -5.15 7.26
N LEU A 49 -1.97 -5.50 5.99
CA LEU A 49 -2.70 -4.92 4.86
C LEU A 49 -4.21 -5.23 4.92
N ILE A 50 -4.57 -6.47 5.25
CA ILE A 50 -5.98 -6.89 5.39
C ILE A 50 -6.64 -6.20 6.58
N GLU A 51 -5.96 -6.09 7.72
CA GLU A 51 -6.49 -5.40 8.90
C GLU A 51 -6.71 -3.90 8.62
N THR A 52 -5.80 -3.27 7.87
CA THR A 52 -5.81 -1.82 7.62
C THR A 52 -6.81 -1.42 6.53
N PHE A 53 -6.91 -2.20 5.45
CA PHE A 53 -7.67 -1.82 4.24
C PHE A 53 -8.84 -2.76 3.92
N GLY A 54 -8.99 -3.85 4.67
CA GLY A 54 -9.97 -4.89 4.42
C GLY A 54 -9.43 -6.00 3.52
N ASP A 55 -10.12 -7.14 3.55
CA ASP A 55 -9.87 -8.24 2.62
C ASP A 55 -10.35 -7.81 1.21
N PRO A 56 -9.57 -8.02 0.15
CA PRO A 56 -10.00 -7.74 -1.22
C PRO A 56 -11.15 -8.65 -1.71
N ARG A 57 -11.57 -9.65 -0.92
CA ARG A 57 -12.66 -10.59 -1.21
C ARG A 57 -14.05 -10.08 -0.85
#